data_AF-S2J320-F1
#
_entry.id   AF-S2J320-F1
#
_cell.length_a   1.000
_cell.length_b   1.000
_cell.length_c   1.000
_cell.angle_alpha   90.00
_cell.angle_beta   90.00
_cell.angle_gamma   90.00
#
_symmetry.space_group_name_H-M   'P 1'
#
loop_
_entity.id
_entity.type
_entity.pdbx_description
1 polymer ?
#
loop_
_entity_poly.entity_id
_entity_poly.type
_entity_poly.pdbx_seq_one_letter_code
_entity_poly.pdbx_strand_id
1 'polypeptide(L)'
;MLKRVFSINIYAPVFFSDIILADMLTSFSNVFGDLFIASCVMFAGHDASYFLDNTHNLYYRDYMIPFLIRQVTSLPYLIRLKQCVAEYIESKEKRHIFNALKYTSSIPVVIFSAVQRKAAIYIAESGTVPQHWMLFVFINSMYSFWWDISMDWNLLSITFDTPQTDENVNHKTIQLPPQKHTTPIVHFRRQLYFSQPIWYIIAIFFDFLLRITWSLKLSSHIYIRKLDGSIFLMELLEVFRRWIWVIFRMESEWVKKVYNSLPSGSFDNLRMSLLDRKPSSSSGLLSPIEEEDP
;
A
#
# COMPACT_ATOMS: atom_id res chain seq x y z
N MET A 1 1.46 -21.82 1.26
CA MET A 1 1.56 -20.34 1.20
C MET A 1 3.01 -19.90 1.02
N LEU A 2 3.87 -20.05 2.02
CA LEU A 2 5.30 -19.63 1.98
C LEU A 2 6.05 -20.15 0.74
N LYS A 3 5.93 -21.45 0.42
CA LYS A 3 6.56 -22.05 -0.77
C LYS A 3 6.18 -21.34 -2.09
N ARG A 4 4.96 -20.80 -2.21
CA ARG A 4 4.54 -20.05 -3.41
C ARG A 4 5.10 -18.64 -3.43
N VAL A 5 5.10 -17.97 -2.28
CA VAL A 5 5.62 -16.60 -2.13
C VAL A 5 7.11 -16.54 -2.44
N PHE A 6 7.88 -17.49 -1.93
CA PHE A 6 9.33 -17.57 -2.17
C PHE A 6 9.73 -18.33 -3.44
N SER A 7 8.76 -18.84 -4.21
CA SER A 7 9.06 -19.48 -5.50
C SER A 7 9.39 -18.44 -6.56
N ILE A 8 10.42 -18.73 -7.35
CA ILE A 8 10.88 -17.90 -8.48
C ILE A 8 9.92 -17.98 -9.67
N ASN A 9 9.00 -18.95 -9.69
CA ASN A 9 8.05 -19.11 -10.80
C ASN A 9 7.15 -17.86 -10.95
N ILE A 10 7.25 -17.20 -12.11
CA ILE A 10 6.50 -16.00 -12.49
C ILE A 10 5.12 -16.31 -13.08
N TYR A 11 4.84 -17.57 -13.42
CA TYR A 11 3.55 -18.04 -13.92
C TYR A 11 2.70 -18.69 -12.83
N ALA A 12 3.19 -18.72 -11.58
CA ALA A 12 2.44 -19.25 -10.48
C ALA A 12 1.26 -18.33 -10.15
N PRO A 13 0.06 -18.89 -9.88
CA PRO A 13 -1.11 -18.08 -9.51
C PRO A 13 -0.84 -17.34 -8.21
N VAL A 14 -1.29 -16.08 -8.16
CA VAL A 14 -1.12 -15.19 -7.00
C VAL A 14 -2.45 -15.08 -6.27
N PHE A 15 -2.50 -15.58 -5.04
CA PHE A 15 -3.69 -15.46 -4.20
C PHE A 15 -3.66 -14.18 -3.37
N PHE A 16 -4.83 -13.67 -3.00
CA PHE A 16 -4.96 -12.48 -2.15
C PHE A 16 -4.19 -12.60 -0.81
N SER A 17 -4.17 -13.78 -0.22
CA SER A 17 -3.39 -14.04 0.99
C SER A 17 -1.88 -13.92 0.76
N ASP A 18 -1.39 -14.41 -0.39
CA ASP A 18 0.02 -14.29 -0.78
C ASP A 18 0.42 -12.80 -0.98
N ILE A 19 -0.52 -11.96 -1.43
CA ILE A 19 -0.34 -10.49 -1.55
C ILE A 19 -0.20 -9.84 -0.16
N ILE A 20 -1.13 -10.11 0.76
CA ILE A 20 -1.08 -9.55 2.13
C ILE A 20 0.23 -9.92 2.82
N LEU A 21 0.61 -11.21 2.75
CA LEU A 21 1.84 -11.68 3.38
C LEU A 21 3.07 -10.98 2.80
N ALA A 22 3.16 -10.88 1.47
CA ALA A 22 4.28 -10.21 0.83
C ALA A 22 4.35 -8.71 1.18
N ASP A 23 3.20 -8.02 1.27
CA ASP A 23 3.15 -6.62 1.72
C ASP A 23 3.59 -6.48 3.18
N MET A 24 3.21 -7.41 4.06
CA MET A 24 3.70 -7.45 5.44
C MET A 24 5.22 -7.63 5.51
N LEU A 25 5.79 -8.51 4.68
CA LEU A 25 7.23 -8.71 4.60
C LEU A 25 7.97 -7.42 4.21
N THR A 26 7.37 -6.52 3.41
CA THR A 26 8.02 -5.23 3.07
C THR A 26 8.24 -4.34 4.29
N SER A 27 7.31 -4.37 5.25
CA SER A 27 7.43 -3.63 6.51
C SER A 27 8.45 -4.25 7.46
N PHE A 28 8.70 -5.56 7.37
CA PHE A 28 9.76 -6.26 8.14
C PHE A 28 11.15 -6.23 7.48
N SER A 29 11.31 -5.55 6.34
CA SER A 29 12.56 -5.56 5.56
C SER A 29 13.82 -5.17 6.34
N ASN A 30 13.73 -4.21 7.26
CA ASN A 30 14.87 -3.80 8.09
C ASN A 30 15.13 -4.78 9.23
N VAL A 31 14.08 -5.34 9.83
CA VAL A 31 14.17 -6.40 10.84
C VAL A 31 14.92 -7.62 10.28
N PHE A 32 14.67 -8.00 9.03
CA PHE A 32 15.44 -9.07 8.37
C PHE A 32 16.92 -8.72 8.19
N GLY A 33 17.24 -7.45 7.90
CA GLY A 33 18.63 -6.97 7.85
C GLY A 33 19.32 -7.07 9.21
N ASP A 34 18.64 -6.65 10.28
CA ASP A 34 19.18 -6.71 11.65
C ASP A 34 19.34 -8.16 12.13
N LEU A 35 18.36 -9.02 11.86
CA LEU A 35 18.44 -10.45 12.14
C LEU A 35 19.59 -11.13 11.40
N PHE A 36 19.87 -10.71 10.16
CA PHE A 36 21.01 -11.20 9.40
C PHE A 36 22.34 -10.84 10.09
N ILE A 37 22.52 -9.57 10.49
CA ILE A 37 23.72 -9.13 11.23
C ILE A 37 23.84 -9.86 12.57
N ALA A 38 22.74 -9.96 13.32
CA ALA A 38 22.72 -10.66 14.61
C ALA A 38 23.11 -12.15 14.44
N SER A 39 22.64 -12.79 13.38
CA SER A 39 23.04 -14.16 13.05
C SER A 39 24.54 -14.25 12.75
N CYS A 40 25.07 -13.35 11.93
CA CYS A 40 26.52 -13.31 11.64
C CYS A 40 27.36 -13.16 12.92
N VAL A 41 26.95 -12.27 13.84
CA VAL A 41 27.60 -12.06 15.15
C VAL A 41 27.56 -13.33 15.99
N MET A 42 26.38 -13.95 16.13
CA MET A 42 26.22 -15.17 16.93
C MET A 42 27.03 -16.36 16.39
N PHE A 43 27.07 -16.55 15.07
CA PHE A 43 27.78 -17.68 14.47
C PHE A 43 29.30 -17.47 14.39
N ALA A 44 29.75 -16.23 14.20
CA ALA A 44 31.18 -15.94 14.14
C ALA A 44 31.82 -15.75 15.53
N GLY A 45 31.01 -15.54 16.57
CA GLY A 45 31.50 -15.32 17.94
C GLY A 45 32.26 -14.01 18.13
N HIS A 46 32.03 -13.03 17.26
CA HIS A 46 32.65 -11.70 17.32
C HIS A 46 31.59 -10.63 17.60
N ASP A 47 31.99 -9.55 18.26
CA ASP A 47 31.10 -8.41 18.53
C ASP A 47 30.59 -7.76 17.24
N ALA A 48 29.42 -7.12 17.30
CA ALA A 48 28.86 -6.38 16.16
C ALA A 48 29.82 -5.29 15.63
N SER A 49 30.65 -4.71 16.50
CA SER A 49 31.68 -3.73 16.15
C SER A 49 32.77 -4.30 15.23
N TYR A 50 33.05 -5.61 15.30
CA TYR A 50 34.00 -6.29 14.42
C TYR A 50 33.55 -6.26 12.96
N PHE A 51 32.26 -6.44 12.71
CA PHE A 51 31.67 -6.46 11.36
C PHE A 51 31.33 -5.07 10.82
N LEU A 52 31.01 -4.12 11.70
CA LEU A 52 30.52 -2.79 11.31
C LEU A 52 31.60 -1.70 11.26
N ASP A 53 32.65 -1.83 12.07
CA ASP A 53 33.64 -0.75 12.28
C ASP A 53 35.11 -1.22 12.21
N ASN A 54 35.44 -2.37 12.81
CA ASN A 54 36.82 -2.79 13.11
C ASN A 54 37.39 -3.91 12.23
N THR A 55 36.77 -4.23 11.10
CA THR A 55 37.37 -5.22 10.19
C THR A 55 38.62 -4.63 9.53
N HIS A 56 39.78 -5.29 9.65
CA HIS A 56 41.02 -4.87 8.97
C HIS A 56 40.88 -4.78 7.43
N ASN A 57 39.86 -5.44 6.87
CA ASN A 57 39.59 -5.44 5.44
C ASN A 57 38.51 -4.39 5.09
N LEU A 58 38.95 -3.23 4.58
CA LEU A 58 38.08 -2.13 4.12
C LEU A 58 37.01 -2.58 3.12
N TYR A 59 37.33 -3.54 2.24
CA TYR A 59 36.38 -4.04 1.24
C TYR A 59 35.20 -4.77 1.91
N TYR A 60 35.46 -5.55 2.97
CA TYR A 60 34.39 -6.24 3.70
C TYR A 60 33.46 -5.27 4.43
N ARG A 61 34.05 -4.30 5.14
CA ARG A 61 33.32 -3.30 5.93
C ARG A 61 32.50 -2.33 5.06
N ASP A 62 33.12 -1.78 4.02
CA ASP A 62 32.53 -0.67 3.26
C ASP A 62 31.68 -1.13 2.07
N TYR A 63 31.87 -2.36 1.58
CA TYR A 63 31.20 -2.87 0.38
C TYR A 63 30.42 -4.16 0.62
N MET A 64 31.07 -5.25 1.05
CA MET A 64 30.40 -6.56 1.12
C MET A 64 29.28 -6.64 2.15
N ILE A 65 29.55 -6.28 3.42
CA ILE A 65 28.55 -6.40 4.49
C ILE A 65 27.32 -5.51 4.19
N PRO A 66 27.48 -4.21 3.83
CA PRO A 66 26.35 -3.38 3.41
C PRO A 66 25.61 -3.95 2.21
N PHE A 67 26.31 -4.48 1.20
CA PHE A 67 25.69 -5.08 0.03
C PHE A 67 24.82 -6.29 0.41
N LEU A 68 25.33 -7.21 1.22
CA LEU A 68 24.59 -8.40 1.65
C LEU A 68 23.35 -8.05 2.46
N ILE A 69 23.47 -7.14 3.44
CA ILE A 69 22.32 -6.64 4.21
C ILE A 69 21.26 -6.06 3.27
N ARG A 70 21.66 -5.29 2.25
CA ARG A 70 20.72 -4.71 1.27
C ARG A 70 20.04 -5.75 0.39
N GLN A 71 20.70 -6.85 0.06
CA GLN A 71 20.04 -7.96 -0.65
C GLN A 71 18.97 -8.63 0.22
N VAL A 72 19.23 -8.78 1.52
CA VAL A 72 18.24 -9.31 2.46
C VAL A 72 17.06 -8.34 2.61
N THR A 73 17.32 -7.04 2.77
CA THR A 73 16.28 -6.01 2.91
C THR A 73 15.48 -5.77 1.61
N SER A 74 16.07 -5.99 0.43
CA SER A 74 15.37 -5.80 -0.86
C SER A 74 14.47 -6.97 -1.24
N LEU A 75 14.71 -8.16 -0.68
CA LEU A 75 14.00 -9.40 -1.01
C LEU A 75 12.45 -9.27 -0.94
N PRO A 76 11.85 -8.68 0.11
CA PRO A 76 10.39 -8.51 0.15
C PRO A 76 9.81 -7.70 -1.01
N TYR A 77 10.54 -6.67 -1.47
CA TYR A 77 10.11 -5.83 -2.58
C TYR A 77 10.20 -6.57 -3.91
N LEU A 78 11.22 -7.41 -4.08
CA LEU A 78 11.35 -8.29 -5.26
C LEU A 78 10.23 -9.33 -5.33
N ILE A 79 9.83 -9.90 -4.18
CA ILE A 79 8.69 -10.81 -4.11
C ILE A 79 7.41 -10.11 -4.58
N ARG A 80 7.16 -8.88 -4.14
CA ARG A 80 5.99 -8.10 -4.58
C ARG A 80 6.05 -7.75 -6.06
N LEU A 81 7.20 -7.31 -6.55
CA LEU A 81 7.40 -7.06 -7.97
C LEU A 81 7.06 -8.30 -8.81
N LYS A 82 7.56 -9.47 -8.40
CA LYS A 82 7.25 -10.75 -9.05
C LYS A 82 5.74 -11.02 -9.08
N GLN A 83 5.06 -10.84 -7.95
CA GLN A 83 3.61 -11.04 -7.87
C GLN A 83 2.85 -10.10 -8.80
N CYS A 84 3.21 -8.81 -8.82
CA CYS A 84 2.58 -7.85 -9.73
C CYS A 84 2.78 -8.23 -11.20
N VAL A 85 3.96 -8.71 -11.58
CA VAL A 85 4.24 -9.19 -12.94
C VAL A 85 3.42 -10.44 -13.27
N ALA A 86 3.34 -11.41 -12.35
CA ALA A 86 2.55 -12.62 -12.52
C ALA A 86 1.06 -12.30 -12.74
N GLU A 87 0.48 -11.45 -11.89
CA GLU A 87 -0.92 -11.01 -12.04
C GLU A 87 -1.16 -10.24 -13.34
N TYR A 88 -0.20 -9.42 -13.79
CA TYR A 88 -0.31 -8.73 -15.08
C TYR A 88 -0.29 -9.71 -16.25
N ILE A 89 0.57 -10.74 -16.20
CA ILE A 89 0.65 -11.75 -17.26
C ILE A 89 -0.69 -12.46 -17.42
N GLU A 90 -1.37 -12.78 -16.32
CA GLU A 90 -2.66 -13.48 -16.29
C GLU A 90 -3.85 -12.58 -16.64
N SER A 91 -3.97 -11.41 -16.00
CA SER A 91 -5.16 -10.53 -16.15
C SER A 91 -5.07 -9.52 -17.31
N LYS A 92 -3.85 -9.15 -17.73
CA LYS A 92 -3.55 -8.01 -18.61
C LYS A 92 -4.06 -6.65 -18.11
N GLU A 93 -4.44 -6.53 -16.84
CA GLU A 93 -4.90 -5.26 -16.29
C GLU A 93 -3.75 -4.30 -15.99
N LYS A 94 -3.84 -3.07 -16.51
CA LYS A 94 -2.82 -2.01 -16.31
C LYS A 94 -2.58 -1.68 -14.84
N ARG A 95 -3.54 -1.95 -13.95
CA ARG A 95 -3.41 -1.80 -12.50
C ARG A 95 -2.16 -2.50 -11.97
N HIS A 96 -1.89 -3.73 -12.41
CA HIS A 96 -0.75 -4.50 -11.92
C HIS A 96 0.59 -3.91 -12.38
N ILE A 97 0.66 -3.23 -13.54
CA ILE A 97 1.85 -2.50 -13.98
C ILE A 97 2.13 -1.32 -13.05
N PHE A 98 1.12 -0.53 -12.71
CA PHE A 98 1.31 0.59 -11.79
C PHE A 98 1.74 0.10 -10.41
N ASN A 99 1.19 -1.02 -9.94
CA ASN A 99 1.66 -1.64 -8.69
C ASN A 99 3.11 -2.13 -8.81
N ALA A 100 3.51 -2.70 -9.96
CA ALA A 100 4.89 -3.08 -10.21
C ALA A 100 5.83 -1.87 -10.18
N LEU A 101 5.45 -0.75 -10.80
CA LEU A 101 6.21 0.50 -10.79
C LEU A 101 6.43 1.02 -9.36
N LYS A 102 5.42 0.90 -8.49
CA LYS A 102 5.52 1.24 -7.05
C LYS A 102 6.65 0.49 -6.33
N TYR A 103 6.78 -0.82 -6.56
CA TYR A 103 7.83 -1.61 -5.92
C TYR A 103 9.18 -1.45 -6.62
N THR A 104 9.18 -1.27 -7.95
CA THR A 104 10.40 -1.01 -8.73
C THR A 104 11.06 0.30 -8.34
N SER A 105 10.31 1.39 -8.09
CA SER A 105 10.89 2.67 -7.65
C SER A 105 11.63 2.55 -6.32
N SER A 106 11.26 1.58 -5.48
CA SER A 106 11.87 1.35 -4.17
C SER A 106 13.18 0.54 -4.24
N ILE A 107 13.37 -0.30 -5.27
CA ILE A 107 14.52 -1.20 -5.38
C ILE A 107 15.86 -0.44 -5.54
N PRO A 108 16.01 0.52 -6.49
CA PRO A 108 17.23 1.31 -6.59
C PRO A 108 17.54 2.10 -5.32
N VAL A 109 16.52 2.62 -4.63
CA VAL A 109 16.68 3.36 -3.38
C VAL A 109 17.29 2.48 -2.29
N VAL A 110 16.84 1.22 -2.17
CA VAL A 110 17.37 0.26 -1.19
C VAL A 110 18.81 -0.16 -1.55
N ILE A 111 19.10 -0.40 -2.83
CA ILE A 111 20.42 -0.84 -3.29
C ILE A 111 21.46 0.29 -3.20
N PHE A 112 21.12 1.50 -3.65
CA PHE A 112 22.04 2.65 -3.63
C PHE A 112 22.19 3.31 -2.25
N SER A 113 21.40 2.91 -1.25
CA SER A 113 21.56 3.38 0.14
C SER A 113 22.92 2.99 0.76
N ALA A 114 23.67 2.03 0.19
CA ALA A 114 25.07 1.80 0.58
C ALA A 114 25.98 3.00 0.29
N VAL A 115 25.72 3.73 -0.81
CA VAL A 115 26.37 5.00 -1.13
C VAL A 115 25.91 6.10 -0.17
N GLN A 116 24.70 5.96 0.41
CA GLN A 116 24.21 6.92 1.41
C GLN A 116 24.93 6.86 2.76
N ARG A 117 25.68 5.82 3.16
CA ARG A 117 26.57 5.95 4.34
C ARG A 117 27.54 7.12 4.14
N LYS A 118 28.03 7.29 2.90
CA LYS A 118 28.85 8.45 2.50
C LYS A 118 28.03 9.72 2.30
N ALA A 119 26.79 9.63 1.83
CA ALA A 119 25.90 10.81 1.75
C ALA A 119 25.45 11.32 3.13
N ALA A 120 25.30 10.44 4.12
CA ALA A 120 24.97 10.79 5.50
C ALA A 120 26.15 11.47 6.19
N ILE A 121 27.38 10.99 5.91
CA ILE A 121 28.62 11.69 6.28
C ILE A 121 28.67 13.06 5.58
N TYR A 122 28.41 13.12 4.27
CA TYR A 122 28.36 14.38 3.53
C TYR A 122 27.32 15.36 4.07
N ILE A 123 26.11 14.93 4.43
CA ILE A 123 25.09 15.81 5.02
C ILE A 123 25.46 16.20 6.47
N ALA A 124 26.10 15.31 7.24
CA ALA A 124 26.61 15.63 8.57
C ALA A 124 27.76 16.65 8.52
N GLU A 125 28.59 16.61 7.48
CA GLU A 125 29.71 17.53 7.24
C GLU A 125 29.25 18.85 6.58
N SER A 126 28.29 18.79 5.65
CA SER A 126 27.85 19.92 4.82
C SER A 126 26.61 20.64 5.36
N GLY A 127 25.91 20.05 6.34
CA GLY A 127 24.66 20.57 6.93
C GLY A 127 23.47 20.69 5.97
N THR A 128 23.61 20.25 4.71
CA THR A 128 22.64 20.49 3.64
C THR A 128 22.09 19.18 3.10
N VAL A 129 20.77 19.01 3.19
CA VAL A 129 20.07 17.87 2.58
C VAL A 129 19.90 18.17 1.08
N PRO A 130 20.24 17.25 0.16
CA PRO A 130 20.03 17.47 -1.26
C PRO A 130 18.54 17.69 -1.56
N GLN A 131 18.18 18.90 -2.03
CA GLN A 131 16.78 19.29 -2.28
C GLN A 131 16.07 18.33 -3.24
N HIS A 132 16.76 17.86 -4.28
CA HIS A 132 16.25 16.90 -5.25
C HIS A 132 15.88 15.55 -4.61
N TRP A 133 16.64 15.11 -3.62
CA TRP A 133 16.39 13.84 -2.94
C TRP A 133 15.11 13.91 -2.08
N MET A 134 14.88 15.02 -1.37
CA MET A 134 13.62 15.23 -0.64
C MET A 134 12.41 15.24 -1.56
N LEU A 135 12.55 15.81 -2.77
CA LEU A 135 11.50 15.80 -3.78
C LEU A 135 11.15 14.37 -4.23
N PHE A 136 12.15 13.52 -4.49
CA PHE A 136 11.91 12.11 -4.85
C PHE A 136 11.24 11.34 -3.71
N VAL A 137 11.66 11.54 -2.46
CA VAL A 137 11.03 10.93 -1.28
C VAL A 137 9.58 11.38 -1.15
N PHE A 138 9.32 12.68 -1.31
CA PHE A 138 7.98 13.25 -1.25
C PHE A 138 7.06 12.66 -2.33
N ILE A 139 7.51 12.62 -3.59
CA ILE A 139 6.73 12.05 -4.70
C ILE A 139 6.43 10.58 -4.45
N ASN A 140 7.42 9.80 -4.01
CA ASN A 140 7.22 8.37 -3.70
C ASN A 140 6.21 8.16 -2.56
N SER A 141 6.29 9.00 -1.53
CA SER A 141 5.39 8.98 -0.38
C SER A 141 3.95 9.33 -0.79
N MET A 142 3.77 10.40 -1.57
CA MET A 142 2.45 10.81 -2.06
C MET A 142 1.85 9.79 -3.01
N TYR A 143 2.65 9.21 -3.90
CA TYR A 143 2.19 8.15 -4.79
C TYR A 143 1.71 6.91 -4.03
N SER A 144 2.47 6.48 -3.01
CA SER A 144 2.11 5.34 -2.18
C SER A 144 0.86 5.60 -1.33
N PHE A 145 0.73 6.82 -0.81
CA PHE A 145 -0.45 7.26 -0.06
C PHE A 145 -1.71 7.27 -0.95
N TRP A 146 -1.59 7.87 -2.13
CA TRP A 146 -2.67 7.85 -3.12
C TRP A 146 -3.06 6.42 -3.50
N TRP A 147 -2.08 5.52 -3.68
CA TRP A 147 -2.32 4.11 -3.97
C TRP A 147 -3.14 3.43 -2.90
N ASP A 148 -2.81 3.62 -1.62
CA ASP A 148 -3.48 2.96 -0.51
C ASP A 148 -4.97 3.34 -0.44
N ILE A 149 -5.29 4.62 -0.65
CA ILE A 149 -6.68 5.12 -0.63
C ILE A 149 -7.46 4.71 -1.89
N SER A 150 -6.88 4.96 -3.06
CA SER A 150 -7.59 4.84 -4.35
C SER A 150 -7.66 3.41 -4.85
N MET A 151 -6.57 2.63 -4.73
CA MET A 151 -6.49 1.29 -5.31
C MET A 151 -6.79 0.22 -4.29
N ASP A 152 -6.13 0.28 -3.13
CA ASP A 152 -6.18 -0.78 -2.13
C ASP A 152 -7.48 -0.73 -1.34
N TRP A 153 -7.84 0.43 -0.81
CA TRP A 153 -9.13 0.64 -0.13
C TRP A 153 -10.27 0.89 -1.13
N ASN A 154 -9.95 1.27 -2.37
CA ASN A 154 -10.92 1.49 -3.46
C ASN A 154 -12.07 2.42 -3.00
N LEU A 155 -11.68 3.51 -2.32
CA LEU A 155 -12.58 4.55 -1.82
C LEU A 155 -12.91 5.59 -2.87
N LEU A 156 -12.02 5.78 -3.84
CA LEU A 156 -12.17 6.72 -4.94
C LEU A 156 -12.59 5.96 -6.20
N SER A 157 -13.74 6.29 -6.76
CA SER A 157 -14.17 5.84 -8.08
C SER A 157 -14.22 7.04 -9.02
N ILE A 158 -13.52 6.94 -10.14
CA ILE A 158 -13.56 7.95 -11.20
C ILE A 158 -14.59 7.45 -12.21
N THR A 159 -15.74 8.10 -12.27
CA THR A 159 -16.76 7.83 -13.28
C THR A 159 -16.64 8.88 -14.37
N PHE A 160 -16.61 8.40 -15.61
CA PHE A 160 -16.72 9.22 -16.80
C PHE A 160 -18.18 9.18 -17.22
N ASP A 161 -18.97 10.16 -16.78
CA ASP A 161 -20.36 10.28 -17.23
C ASP A 161 -20.37 10.45 -18.74
N THR A 162 -20.82 9.41 -19.43
CA THR A 162 -21.19 9.53 -20.84
C THR A 162 -22.62 10.05 -20.83
N PRO A 163 -22.91 11.24 -21.39
CA PRO A 163 -24.30 11.67 -21.51
C PRO A 163 -25.07 10.58 -22.24
N GLN A 164 -26.13 10.07 -21.60
CA GLN A 164 -27.06 9.15 -22.23
C GLN A 164 -27.67 9.89 -23.43
N THR A 165 -27.26 9.52 -24.64
CA THR A 165 -28.03 9.87 -25.83
C THR A 165 -29.28 9.01 -25.77
N ASP A 166 -30.43 9.62 -25.46
CA ASP A 166 -31.73 9.01 -25.67
C ASP A 166 -31.79 8.50 -27.12
N GLU A 167 -31.77 7.17 -27.31
CA GLU A 167 -31.85 6.52 -28.62
C GLU A 167 -33.27 6.61 -29.22
N ASN A 168 -33.84 7.81 -29.31
CA ASN A 168 -35.13 8.06 -29.95
C ASN A 168 -35.09 9.30 -30.86
N VAL A 169 -34.03 9.48 -31.64
CA VAL A 169 -34.05 10.43 -32.76
C VAL A 169 -33.43 9.80 -34.01
N ASN A 170 -34.28 9.23 -34.85
CA ASN A 170 -33.96 8.88 -36.21
C ASN A 170 -33.71 10.15 -37.03
N HIS A 171 -32.46 10.56 -37.20
CA HIS A 171 -32.07 11.37 -38.36
C HIS A 171 -30.63 11.05 -38.78
N LYS A 172 -30.48 10.49 -39.99
CA LYS A 172 -29.20 10.35 -40.67
C LYS A 172 -28.65 11.74 -40.97
N THR A 173 -27.54 12.11 -40.35
CA THR A 173 -26.69 13.20 -40.84
C THR A 173 -25.24 12.88 -40.56
N ILE A 174 -24.43 12.89 -41.62
CA ILE A 174 -22.98 12.73 -41.58
C ILE A 174 -22.42 13.94 -40.83
N GLN A 175 -21.89 13.72 -39.62
CA GLN A 175 -21.17 14.74 -38.86
C GLN A 175 -19.86 14.13 -38.34
N LEU A 176 -18.76 14.89 -38.50
CA LEU A 176 -17.43 14.57 -37.98
C LEU A 176 -17.48 14.19 -36.49
N PRO A 177 -16.53 13.36 -35.99
CA PRO A 177 -16.55 12.92 -34.60
C PRO A 177 -16.46 14.15 -33.66
N PRO A 178 -17.46 14.39 -32.79
CA PRO A 178 -17.36 15.45 -31.81
C PRO A 178 -16.31 15.06 -30.77
N GLN A 179 -15.38 15.97 -30.48
CA GLN A 179 -14.44 15.85 -29.37
C GLN A 179 -15.25 15.80 -28.05
N LYS A 180 -15.52 14.59 -27.56
CA LYS A 180 -16.20 14.38 -26.27
C LYS A 180 -15.23 14.79 -25.15
N HIS A 181 -15.43 15.98 -24.61
CA HIS A 181 -14.73 16.40 -23.41
C HIS A 181 -15.45 15.77 -22.20
N THR A 182 -15.06 14.55 -21.86
CA THR A 182 -15.59 13.85 -20.68
C THR A 182 -14.90 14.39 -19.43
N THR A 183 -15.62 15.09 -18.57
CA THR A 183 -15.07 15.55 -17.28
C THR A 183 -15.06 14.37 -16.30
N PRO A 184 -13.89 13.96 -15.77
CA PRO A 184 -13.84 12.91 -14.75
C PRO A 184 -14.48 13.42 -13.46
N ILE A 185 -15.51 12.74 -12.98
CA ILE A 185 -16.10 13.04 -11.66
C ILE A 185 -15.53 12.03 -10.66
N VAL A 186 -14.97 12.54 -9.57
CA VAL A 186 -14.43 11.73 -8.48
C VAL A 186 -15.55 11.51 -7.46
N HIS A 187 -15.99 10.26 -7.32
CA HIS A 187 -16.97 9.86 -6.34
C HIS A 187 -16.32 9.05 -5.22
N PHE A 188 -16.70 9.37 -3.98
CA PHE A 188 -16.41 8.49 -2.84
C PHE A 188 -17.34 7.27 -2.91
N ARG A 189 -16.80 6.08 -2.66
CA ARG A 189 -17.60 4.85 -2.66
C ARG A 189 -18.72 4.97 -1.64
N ARG A 190 -19.97 4.87 -2.10
CA ARG A 190 -21.15 4.95 -1.22
C ARG A 190 -21.36 3.67 -0.39
N GLN A 191 -20.90 2.52 -0.88
CA GLN A 191 -21.05 1.24 -0.21
C GLN A 191 -19.81 0.92 0.65
N LEU A 192 -19.92 1.23 1.94
CA LEU A 192 -18.89 0.97 2.94
C LEU A 192 -19.41 -0.14 3.86
N TYR A 193 -18.56 -1.13 4.18
CA TYR A 193 -18.92 -2.14 5.19
C TYR A 193 -19.13 -1.48 6.56
N PHE A 194 -18.23 -0.57 6.94
CA PHE A 194 -18.44 0.25 8.12
C PHE A 194 -19.38 1.38 7.75
N SER A 195 -20.62 1.32 8.24
CA SER A 195 -21.65 2.33 7.93
C SER A 195 -21.26 3.75 8.35
N GLN A 196 -20.31 3.89 9.29
CA GLN A 196 -19.81 5.19 9.72
C GLN A 196 -18.54 5.60 8.94
N PRO A 197 -18.58 6.69 8.15
CA PRO A 197 -17.43 7.14 7.34
C PRO A 197 -16.24 7.62 8.19
N ILE A 198 -16.45 7.88 9.49
CA ILE A 198 -15.41 8.40 10.38
C ILE A 198 -14.22 7.44 10.51
N TRP A 199 -14.45 6.12 10.49
CA TRP A 199 -13.38 5.14 10.58
C TRP A 199 -12.43 5.19 9.37
N TYR A 200 -12.96 5.48 8.18
CA TYR A 200 -12.16 5.65 6.97
C TYR A 200 -11.35 6.96 7.03
N ILE A 201 -11.93 8.04 7.56
CA ILE A 201 -11.22 9.32 7.73
C ILE A 201 -10.06 9.16 8.72
N ILE A 202 -10.30 8.49 9.85
CA ILE A 202 -9.28 8.20 10.85
C ILE A 202 -8.16 7.34 10.24
N ALA A 203 -8.51 6.30 9.47
CA ALA A 203 -7.53 5.45 8.81
C ALA A 203 -6.68 6.21 7.78
N ILE A 204 -7.30 7.08 6.97
CA ILE A 204 -6.60 7.94 6.01
C ILE A 204 -5.61 8.85 6.74
N PHE A 205 -6.03 9.46 7.84
CA PHE A 205 -5.18 10.34 8.64
C PHE A 205 -3.96 9.60 9.22
N PHE A 206 -4.19 8.44 9.83
CA PHE A 206 -3.09 7.62 10.37
C PHE A 206 -2.16 7.09 9.28
N ASP A 207 -2.67 6.68 8.11
CA ASP A 207 -1.81 6.25 7.00
C ASP A 207 -0.93 7.40 6.52
N PHE A 208 -1.48 8.60 6.37
CA PHE A 208 -0.73 9.79 5.98
C PHE A 208 0.37 10.11 6.99
N LEU A 209 0.02 10.21 8.28
CA LEU A 209 0.96 10.59 9.34
C LEU A 209 2.10 9.57 9.47
N LEU A 210 1.78 8.28 9.52
CA LEU A 210 2.76 7.21 9.67
C LEU A 210 3.59 7.00 8.40
N ARG A 211 3.11 7.44 7.23
CA ARG A 211 3.90 7.41 5.99
C ARG A 211 4.92 8.56 5.90
N ILE A 212 4.65 9.71 6.53
CA ILE A 212 5.67 10.74 6.75
C ILE A 212 6.80 10.16 7.61
N THR A 213 6.46 9.40 8.64
CA THR A 213 7.42 8.69 9.50
C THR A 213 8.35 7.77 8.69
N TRP A 214 7.81 7.02 7.72
CA TRP A 214 8.62 6.22 6.79
C TRP A 214 9.56 7.08 5.91
N SER A 215 9.08 8.21 5.42
CA SER A 215 9.89 9.15 4.62
C SER A 215 11.02 9.77 5.45
N LEU A 216 10.74 10.08 6.71
CA LEU A 216 11.73 10.57 7.68
C LEU A 216 12.78 9.51 7.99
N LYS A 217 12.42 8.22 8.05
CA LYS A 217 13.39 7.12 8.23
C LYS A 217 14.51 7.14 7.18
N LEU A 218 14.14 7.38 5.92
CA LEU A 218 15.11 7.48 4.81
C LEU A 218 16.01 8.73 4.93
N SER A 219 15.53 9.79 5.58
CA SER A 219 16.26 11.05 5.85
C SER A 219 17.12 10.97 7.11
N SER A 220 16.69 10.15 8.08
CA SER A 220 17.12 10.23 9.48
C SER A 220 18.37 9.44 9.85
N HIS A 221 19.12 8.92 8.88
CA HIS A 221 20.41 8.26 9.17
C HIS A 221 21.40 9.19 9.92
N ILE A 222 21.03 10.47 10.10
CA ILE A 222 21.81 11.58 10.63
C ILE A 222 21.27 12.15 11.97
N TYR A 223 19.96 12.11 12.24
CA TYR A 223 19.38 12.80 13.42
C TYR A 223 18.69 11.91 14.45
N ILE A 224 18.10 10.78 14.04
CA ILE A 224 17.27 9.96 14.94
C ILE A 224 18.11 8.96 15.78
N ARG A 225 19.36 8.67 15.36
CA ARG A 225 20.31 7.84 16.13
C ARG A 225 20.69 8.42 17.51
N LYS A 226 20.34 9.67 17.82
CA LYS A 226 20.59 10.26 19.15
C LYS A 226 19.61 9.82 20.23
N LEU A 227 18.45 9.26 19.86
CA LEU A 227 17.46 8.74 20.80
C LEU A 227 17.50 7.21 20.77
N ASP A 228 18.03 6.61 21.83
CA ASP A 228 18.02 5.16 22.03
C ASP A 228 16.57 4.65 22.04
N GLY A 229 16.22 3.77 21.09
CA GLY A 229 14.89 3.19 20.94
C GLY A 229 13.98 3.83 19.88
N SER A 230 14.36 4.96 19.30
CA SER A 230 13.59 5.62 18.24
C SER A 230 13.42 4.74 16.99
N ILE A 231 14.47 4.03 16.55
CA ILE A 231 14.42 3.10 15.40
C ILE A 231 13.38 2.01 15.65
N PHE A 232 13.37 1.42 16.85
CA PHE A 232 12.39 0.39 17.23
C PHE A 232 10.96 0.92 17.18
N LEU A 233 10.72 2.13 17.73
CA LEU A 233 9.40 2.77 17.67
C LEU A 233 8.93 2.99 16.22
N MET A 234 9.84 3.38 15.32
CA MET A 234 9.52 3.58 13.90
C MET A 234 9.13 2.27 13.21
N GLU A 235 9.80 1.15 13.51
CA GLU A 235 9.39 -0.16 12.99
C GLU A 235 8.02 -0.58 13.55
N LEU A 236 7.78 -0.36 14.85
CA LEU A 236 6.50 -0.67 15.48
C LEU A 236 5.35 0.12 14.86
N LEU A 237 5.57 1.42 14.61
CA LEU A 237 4.62 2.31 13.95
C LEU A 237 4.32 1.89 12.51
N GLU A 238 5.32 1.41 11.77
CA GLU A 238 5.12 0.87 10.41
C GLU A 238 4.30 -0.43 10.43
N VAL A 239 4.51 -1.31 11.41
CA VAL A 239 3.67 -2.51 11.61
C VAL A 239 2.23 -2.11 11.93
N PHE A 240 2.04 -1.15 12.83
CA PHE A 240 0.71 -0.65 13.18
C PHE A 240 -0.02 -0.04 11.98
N ARG A 241 0.68 0.74 11.14
CA ARG A 241 0.12 1.29 9.89
C ARG A 241 -0.37 0.18 8.97
N ARG A 242 0.42 -0.89 8.78
CA ARG A 242 0.01 -2.04 7.95
C ARG A 242 -1.15 -2.83 8.52
N TRP A 243 -1.23 -2.95 9.84
CA TRP A 243 -2.36 -3.57 10.50
C TRP A 243 -3.67 -2.84 10.16
N ILE A 244 -3.68 -1.50 10.24
CA ILE A 244 -4.81 -0.68 9.76
C ILE A 244 -5.07 -0.96 8.28
N TRP A 245 -4.04 -0.87 7.43
CA TRP A 245 -4.17 -1.07 5.98
C TRP A 245 -4.80 -2.42 5.61
N VAL A 246 -4.46 -3.52 6.32
CA VAL A 246 -5.02 -4.85 6.04
C VAL A 246 -6.52 -4.93 6.30
N ILE A 247 -7.01 -4.30 7.36
CA ILE A 247 -8.43 -4.32 7.69
C ILE A 247 -9.24 -3.73 6.54
N PHE A 248 -8.85 -2.53 6.09
CA PHE A 248 -9.52 -1.84 4.98
C PHE A 248 -9.27 -2.50 3.62
N ARG A 249 -8.09 -3.12 3.40
CA ARG A 249 -7.83 -3.90 2.19
C ARG A 249 -8.73 -5.14 2.12
N MET A 250 -8.90 -5.85 3.24
CA MET A 250 -9.73 -7.04 3.34
C MET A 250 -11.20 -6.68 3.14
N GLU A 251 -11.67 -5.59 3.74
CA GLU A 251 -13.01 -5.04 3.53
C GLU A 251 -13.25 -4.72 2.05
N SER A 252 -12.32 -4.03 1.41
CA SER A 252 -12.43 -3.63 0.01
C SER A 252 -12.56 -4.84 -0.92
N GLU A 253 -11.80 -5.91 -0.67
CA GLU A 253 -11.91 -7.15 -1.45
C GLU A 253 -13.18 -7.94 -1.13
N TRP A 254 -13.64 -7.93 0.13
CA TRP A 254 -14.90 -8.57 0.50
C TRP A 254 -16.09 -7.89 -0.21
N VAL A 255 -16.14 -6.56 -0.20
CA VAL A 255 -17.21 -5.79 -0.88
C VAL A 255 -17.22 -6.09 -2.38
N LYS A 256 -16.05 -6.14 -3.04
CA LYS A 256 -15.95 -6.50 -4.47
C LYS A 256 -16.49 -7.90 -4.75
N LYS A 257 -16.13 -8.89 -3.92
CA LYS A 257 -16.59 -10.27 -4.09
C LYS A 257 -18.10 -10.39 -3.91
N VAL A 258 -18.65 -9.75 -2.87
CA VAL A 258 -20.09 -9.74 -2.63
C VAL A 258 -20.84 -9.09 -3.80
N TYR A 259 -20.37 -7.94 -4.27
CA TYR A 259 -20.96 -7.25 -5.42
C TYR A 259 -20.95 -8.13 -6.68
N ASN A 260 -19.80 -8.76 -6.98
CA ASN A 260 -19.67 -9.62 -8.16
C ASN A 260 -20.47 -10.93 -8.05
N SER A 261 -20.87 -11.35 -6.84
CA SER A 261 -21.66 -12.56 -6.62
C SER A 261 -23.17 -12.36 -6.70
N LEU A 262 -23.65 -11.10 -6.75
CA LEU A 262 -25.08 -10.81 -6.82
C LEU A 262 -25.59 -10.91 -8.27
N PRO A 263 -26.73 -11.61 -8.51
CA PRO A 263 -27.38 -11.60 -9.82
C PRO A 263 -27.82 -10.18 -10.17
N SER A 264 -27.65 -9.77 -11.43
CA SER A 264 -27.90 -8.39 -11.90
C SER A 264 -29.30 -7.84 -11.55
N GLY A 265 -30.32 -8.71 -11.37
CA GLY A 265 -31.68 -8.32 -10.96
C GLY A 265 -31.91 -8.13 -9.46
N SER A 266 -30.99 -8.55 -8.59
CA SER A 266 -31.10 -8.34 -7.14
C SER A 266 -30.65 -6.94 -6.70
N PHE A 267 -29.99 -6.21 -7.60
CA PHE A 267 -29.45 -4.88 -7.36
C PHE A 267 -30.54 -3.83 -7.23
N ASP A 268 -31.60 -3.92 -8.03
CA ASP A 268 -32.74 -3.00 -7.97
C ASP A 268 -33.53 -3.17 -6.67
N ASN A 269 -33.72 -4.41 -6.22
CA ASN A 269 -34.39 -4.71 -4.95
C ASN A 269 -33.58 -4.25 -3.74
N LEU A 270 -32.26 -4.49 -3.74
CA LEU A 270 -31.40 -4.04 -2.64
C LEU A 270 -31.26 -2.51 -2.62
N ARG A 271 -31.14 -1.87 -3.79
CA ARG A 271 -31.12 -0.41 -3.93
C ARG A 271 -32.43 0.20 -3.47
N MET A 272 -33.59 -0.36 -3.82
CA MET A 272 -34.88 0.11 -3.30
C MET A 272 -34.97 -0.07 -1.78
N SER A 273 -34.56 -1.21 -1.23
CA SER A 273 -34.59 -1.43 0.24
C SER A 273 -33.67 -0.49 1.03
N LEU A 274 -32.54 -0.08 0.45
CA LEU A 274 -31.60 0.86 1.06
C LEU A 274 -32.03 2.32 0.87
N LEU A 275 -32.76 2.63 -0.21
CA LEU A 275 -33.37 3.94 -0.43
C LEU A 275 -34.62 4.16 0.44
N ASP A 276 -35.40 3.11 0.69
CA ASP A 276 -36.54 3.14 1.63
C ASP A 276 -36.11 3.29 3.09
N ARG A 277 -34.83 3.03 3.40
CA ARG A 277 -34.30 3.14 4.77
C ARG A 277 -33.88 4.57 5.15
N LYS A 278 -34.17 5.59 4.35
CA LYS A 278 -34.00 7.01 4.72
C LYS A 278 -35.26 7.49 5.48
N PRO A 279 -35.14 8.20 6.62
CA PRO A 279 -36.24 8.36 7.55
C PRO A 279 -37.23 9.40 7.03
N SER A 280 -38.36 8.94 6.50
CA SER A 280 -39.57 9.75 6.49
C SER A 280 -40.07 9.87 7.93
N SER A 281 -40.07 11.11 8.41
CA SER A 281 -40.79 11.53 9.61
C SER A 281 -42.17 10.88 9.69
N SER A 282 -42.38 9.97 10.64
CA SER A 282 -43.60 9.91 11.46
C SER A 282 -43.44 8.79 12.50
N SER A 283 -43.21 9.18 13.75
CA SER A 283 -43.44 8.30 14.89
C SER A 283 -44.95 8.09 15.04
N GLY A 284 -45.51 7.20 14.22
CA GLY A 284 -46.83 6.60 14.43
C GLY A 284 -46.67 5.33 15.25
N LEU A 285 -47.29 5.33 16.43
CA LEU A 285 -47.61 4.23 17.34
C LEU A 285 -46.92 2.87 17.09
N LEU A 286 -46.09 2.45 18.07
CA LEU A 286 -45.89 1.03 18.34
C LEU A 286 -47.24 0.41 18.76
N SER A 287 -47.69 -0.62 18.05
CA SER A 287 -48.67 -1.57 18.58
C SER A 287 -47.97 -2.53 19.55
N PRO A 288 -48.61 -2.91 20.68
CA PRO A 288 -48.02 -3.85 21.63
C PRO A 288 -47.92 -5.26 21.03
N ILE A 289 -46.90 -5.99 21.50
CA ILE A 289 -46.67 -7.41 21.25
C ILE A 289 -47.75 -8.18 22.02
N GLU A 290 -48.55 -9.00 21.33
CA GLU A 290 -49.38 -10.03 21.98
C GLU A 290 -48.45 -11.14 22.49
N GLU A 291 -48.42 -11.33 23.80
CA GLU A 291 -47.89 -12.53 24.45
C GLU A 291 -48.88 -13.68 24.22
N GLU A 292 -48.52 -14.64 23.37
CA GLU A 292 -49.09 -15.99 23.45
C GLU A 292 -48.35 -16.75 24.56
N ASP A 293 -49.04 -16.98 25.66
CA ASP A 293 -48.70 -17.95 26.69
C ASP A 293 -49.59 -19.21 26.53
N PRO A 294 -49.16 -20.37 27.05
CA PRO A 294 -49.05 -21.66 26.34
C PRO A 294 -50.32 -22.50 26.14
#